data_AF-A0A3D0SX77-F1
#
_entry.id   AF-A0A3D0SX77-F1
#
_cell.length_a   1.000
_cell.length_b   1.000
_cell.length_c   1.000
_cell.angle_alpha   90.00
_cell.angle_beta   90.00
_cell.angle_gamma   90.00
#
_symmetry.space_group_name_H-M   'P 1'
#
loop_
_entity.id
_entity.type
_entity.pdbx_description
1 polymer ?
#
loop_
_entity_poly.entity_id
_entity_poly.type
_entity_poly.pdbx_seq_one_letter_code
_entity_poly.pdbx_strand_id
1 'polypeptide(L)'
;STLAYTGILLGKETVYEAISDSALEAFIGRLLSDEIIPSINAEGVMDLPAYAEDILNRYKNRHIRHLLAQIAWDGSQKLPFRVLNTVRDNLKLGQQAKLLCVPIAAWILFIAKRASDQEELVDPLAETLIGLANQHQGDLAALGAAVLNLPQVFAELTANKWFKDTVLEYVKVLSSINGDNAADVLGAL
;
A
#
# COMPACT_ATOMS: atom_id res chain seq x y z
N SER A 1 -5.67 2.66 -2.22
CA SER A 1 -4.74 2.68 -1.07
C SER A 1 -3.30 2.63 -1.53
N THR A 2 -2.93 1.69 -2.41
CA THR A 2 -1.57 1.60 -2.95
C THR A 2 -1.05 2.91 -3.52
N LEU A 3 -1.72 3.47 -4.53
CA LEU A 3 -1.33 4.75 -5.13
C LEU A 3 -1.25 5.89 -4.10
N ALA A 4 -2.06 5.85 -3.04
CA ALA A 4 -2.04 6.89 -2.01
C ALA A 4 -0.77 6.81 -1.17
N TYR A 5 -0.46 5.64 -0.59
CA TYR A 5 0.72 5.52 0.25
C TYR A 5 2.03 5.62 -0.55
N THR A 6 2.12 4.98 -1.71
CA THR A 6 3.34 5.06 -2.55
C THR A 6 3.51 6.45 -3.17
N GLY A 7 2.41 7.11 -3.56
CA GLY A 7 2.45 8.49 -4.05
C GLY A 7 2.89 9.48 -2.97
N ILE A 8 2.40 9.34 -1.73
CA ILE A 8 2.83 10.17 -0.59
C ILE A 8 4.33 9.98 -0.31
N LEU A 9 4.86 8.75 -0.36
CA LEU A 9 6.30 8.50 -0.21
C LEU A 9 7.14 9.24 -1.26
N LEU A 10 6.60 9.40 -2.47
CA LEU A 10 7.22 10.13 -3.58
C LEU A 10 6.88 11.62 -3.60
N GLY A 11 6.29 12.15 -2.53
CA GLY A 11 5.96 13.57 -2.40
C GLY A 11 4.84 14.07 -3.32
N LYS A 12 4.01 13.16 -3.86
CA LYS A 12 2.85 13.53 -4.68
C LYS A 12 1.68 13.92 -3.78
N GLU A 13 0.95 14.97 -4.14
CA GLU A 13 -0.17 15.49 -3.37
C GLU A 13 -1.50 14.86 -3.82
N THR A 14 -1.66 14.68 -5.14
CA THR A 14 -2.93 14.27 -5.75
C THR A 14 -2.87 12.93 -6.47
N VAL A 15 -4.03 12.30 -6.66
CA VAL A 15 -4.17 11.10 -7.51
C VAL A 15 -3.64 11.34 -8.92
N TYR A 16 -3.93 12.51 -9.50
CA TYR A 16 -3.46 12.87 -10.84
C TYR A 16 -1.93 12.92 -10.90
N GLU A 17 -1.28 13.60 -9.95
CA GLU A 17 0.19 13.67 -9.89
C GLU A 17 0.83 12.29 -9.70
N ALA A 18 0.24 11.46 -8.84
CA ALA A 18 0.74 10.13 -8.58
C ALA A 18 0.60 9.21 -9.80
N ILE A 19 -0.54 9.19 -10.47
CA ILE A 19 -0.73 8.34 -11.65
C ILE A 19 -0.01 8.87 -12.90
N SER A 20 0.36 10.15 -12.91
CA SER A 20 1.17 10.74 -14.00
C SER A 20 2.66 10.44 -13.83
N ASP A 21 3.07 9.88 -12.69
CA ASP A 21 4.44 9.38 -12.48
C ASP A 21 4.58 8.00 -13.13
N SER A 22 5.49 7.89 -14.11
CA SER A 22 5.64 6.67 -14.90
C SER A 22 6.00 5.42 -14.08
N ALA A 23 6.73 5.59 -12.96
CA ALA A 23 7.10 4.46 -12.11
C ALA A 23 5.89 3.95 -11.33
N LEU A 24 5.07 4.87 -10.79
CA LEU A 24 3.83 4.52 -10.10
C LEU A 24 2.79 3.95 -11.07
N GLU A 25 2.64 4.52 -12.26
CA GLU A 25 1.72 4.00 -13.28
C GLU A 25 2.08 2.57 -13.66
N ALA A 26 3.35 2.30 -13.98
CA ALA A 26 3.82 0.97 -14.34
C ALA A 26 3.61 -0.03 -13.19
N PHE A 27 3.92 0.37 -11.96
CA PHE A 27 3.73 -0.46 -10.78
C PHE A 27 2.24 -0.79 -10.54
N ILE A 28 1.35 0.20 -10.65
CA ILE A 28 -0.10 -0.03 -10.49
C ILE A 28 -0.64 -0.91 -11.62
N GLY A 29 -0.15 -0.74 -12.85
CA GLY A 29 -0.49 -1.62 -13.97
C GLY A 29 -0.15 -3.08 -13.67
N ARG A 30 1.09 -3.36 -13.24
CA ARG A 30 1.53 -4.70 -12.83
C ARG A 30 0.70 -5.26 -11.68
N LEU A 31 0.44 -4.46 -10.65
CA LEU A 31 -0.39 -4.87 -9.51
C LEU A 31 -1.79 -5.32 -9.97
N LEU A 32 -2.39 -4.57 -10.89
CA LEU A 32 -3.71 -4.89 -11.44
C LEU A 32 -3.67 -6.18 -12.25
N SER A 33 -2.74 -6.31 -13.20
CA SER A 33 -2.67 -7.47 -14.10
C SER A 33 -2.26 -8.76 -13.41
N ASP A 34 -1.32 -8.67 -12.46
CA ASP A 34 -0.62 -9.85 -11.95
C ASP A 34 -1.27 -10.39 -10.67
N GLU A 35 -1.89 -9.55 -9.84
CA GLU A 35 -2.37 -9.97 -8.51
C GLU A 35 -3.85 -9.64 -8.21
N ILE A 36 -4.40 -8.56 -8.78
CA ILE A 36 -5.81 -8.17 -8.50
C ILE A 36 -6.77 -8.86 -9.47
N ILE A 37 -6.58 -8.70 -10.79
CA ILE A 37 -7.48 -9.26 -11.78
C ILE A 37 -7.56 -10.80 -11.67
N PRO A 38 -6.43 -11.55 -11.57
CA PRO A 38 -6.47 -13.00 -11.47
C PRO A 38 -7.14 -13.54 -10.19
N SER A 39 -7.25 -12.72 -9.14
CA SER A 39 -7.89 -13.15 -7.88
C SER A 39 -9.41 -12.96 -7.89
N ILE A 40 -9.98 -12.33 -8.92
CA ILE A 40 -11.41 -12.04 -9.02
C ILE A 40 -12.04 -12.99 -10.05
N ASN A 41 -13.02 -13.78 -9.60
CA ASN A 41 -13.87 -14.52 -10.54
C ASN A 41 -15.00 -13.62 -11.06
N ALA A 42 -14.85 -13.12 -12.28
CA ALA A 42 -15.85 -12.29 -12.96
C ALA A 42 -16.27 -12.86 -14.33
N GLU A 43 -16.03 -14.15 -14.57
CA GLU A 43 -16.34 -14.79 -15.85
C GLU A 43 -17.81 -14.58 -16.24
N GLY A 44 -18.03 -14.01 -17.42
CA GLY A 44 -19.37 -13.73 -17.95
C GLY A 44 -20.09 -12.53 -17.31
N VAL A 45 -19.45 -11.80 -16.38
CA VAL A 45 -20.04 -10.63 -15.70
C VAL A 45 -19.46 -9.31 -16.23
N MET A 46 -18.13 -9.23 -16.39
CA MET A 46 -17.43 -8.00 -16.79
C MET A 46 -16.06 -8.29 -17.40
N ASP A 47 -15.62 -7.45 -18.33
CA ASP A 47 -14.23 -7.38 -18.79
C ASP A 47 -13.38 -6.63 -17.75
N LEU A 48 -12.72 -7.38 -16.86
CA LEU A 48 -11.89 -6.81 -15.80
C LEU A 48 -10.66 -6.03 -16.32
N PRO A 49 -9.90 -6.52 -17.31
CA PRO A 49 -8.84 -5.72 -17.94
C PRO A 49 -9.32 -4.38 -18.47
N ALA A 50 -10.40 -4.35 -19.24
CA ALA A 50 -10.95 -3.08 -19.76
C ALA A 50 -11.41 -2.16 -18.62
N TYR A 51 -12.07 -2.72 -17.60
CA TYR A 51 -12.51 -1.95 -16.44
C TYR A 51 -11.34 -1.37 -15.62
N ALA A 52 -10.23 -2.10 -15.50
CA ALA A 52 -9.02 -1.63 -14.86
C ALA A 52 -8.41 -0.45 -15.64
N GLU A 53 -8.36 -0.53 -16.97
CA GLU A 53 -7.92 0.58 -17.82
C GLU A 53 -8.80 1.82 -17.66
N ASP A 54 -10.12 1.65 -17.60
CA ASP A 54 -11.07 2.74 -17.33
C ASP A 54 -10.85 3.40 -15.94
N ILE A 55 -10.46 2.63 -14.92
CA ILE A 55 -10.07 3.18 -13.62
C ILE A 55 -8.81 4.05 -13.76
N LEU A 56 -7.77 3.57 -14.44
CA LEU A 56 -6.52 4.32 -14.61
C LEU A 56 -6.74 5.59 -15.43
N ASN A 57 -7.53 5.52 -16.49
CA ASN A 57 -7.91 6.68 -17.30
C ASN A 57 -8.67 7.73 -16.47
N ARG A 58 -9.55 7.31 -15.54
CA ARG A 58 -10.22 8.24 -14.63
C ARG A 58 -9.27 8.92 -13.66
N TYR A 59 -8.23 8.22 -13.18
CA TYR A 59 -7.22 8.82 -12.32
C TYR A 59 -6.40 9.91 -13.03
N LYS A 60 -6.27 9.84 -14.36
CA LYS A 60 -5.61 10.86 -15.19
C LYS A 60 -6.44 12.13 -15.41
N ASN A 61 -7.62 12.26 -14.80
CA ASN A 61 -8.42 13.47 -14.90
C ASN A 61 -7.85 14.61 -14.03
N ARG A 62 -7.05 15.50 -14.66
CA ARG A 62 -6.43 16.67 -14.02
C ARG A 62 -7.41 17.67 -13.39
N HIS A 63 -8.70 17.64 -13.76
CA HIS A 63 -9.70 18.57 -13.24
C HIS A 63 -10.28 18.14 -11.90
N ILE A 64 -9.96 16.93 -11.44
CA ILE A 64 -10.40 16.39 -10.15
C ILE A 64 -9.21 16.35 -9.19
N ARG A 65 -9.25 17.17 -8.14
CA ARG A 65 -8.20 17.23 -7.11
C ARG A 65 -8.51 16.27 -5.96
N HIS A 66 -8.28 14.97 -6.18
CA HIS A 66 -8.34 13.97 -5.11
C HIS A 66 -7.02 13.92 -4.35
N LEU A 67 -7.02 14.33 -3.07
CA LEU A 67 -5.83 14.35 -2.23
C LEU A 67 -5.47 12.92 -1.76
N LEU A 68 -4.21 12.54 -1.93
CA LEU A 68 -3.73 11.24 -1.45
C LEU A 68 -3.85 11.13 0.07
N ALA A 69 -3.59 12.22 0.80
CA ALA A 69 -3.70 12.27 2.26
C ALA A 69 -5.11 11.88 2.74
N GLN A 70 -6.16 12.39 2.09
CA GLN A 70 -7.55 12.04 2.43
C GLN A 70 -7.87 10.58 2.12
N ILE A 71 -7.29 10.03 1.05
CA ILE A 71 -7.44 8.60 0.70
C ILE A 71 -6.72 7.71 1.72
N ALA A 72 -5.61 8.19 2.29
CA ALA A 72 -4.78 7.52 3.28
C ALA A 72 -5.37 7.53 4.70
N TRP A 73 -6.37 8.35 4.99
CA TRP A 73 -7.09 8.32 6.27
C TRP A 73 -7.71 6.94 6.53
N ASP A 74 -7.90 6.59 7.80
CA ASP A 74 -8.50 5.31 8.25
C ASP A 74 -7.85 4.08 7.61
N GLY A 75 -6.53 4.10 7.45
CA GLY A 75 -5.75 3.01 6.89
C GLY A 75 -6.02 1.67 7.59
N SER A 76 -6.10 1.66 8.91
CA SER A 76 -6.39 0.46 9.71
C SER A 76 -7.74 -0.17 9.39
N GLN A 77 -8.72 0.63 8.98
CA GLN A 77 -10.06 0.17 8.60
C GLN A 77 -10.13 -0.20 7.12
N LYS A 78 -9.43 0.55 6.25
CA LYS A 78 -9.54 0.39 4.79
C LYS A 78 -8.65 -0.72 4.25
N LEU A 79 -7.45 -0.92 4.79
CA LEU A 79 -6.50 -1.92 4.29
C LEU A 79 -6.98 -3.37 4.41
N PRO A 80 -7.67 -3.79 5.49
CA PRO A 80 -8.26 -5.13 5.58
C PRO A 80 -9.14 -5.47 4.37
N PHE A 81 -10.03 -4.56 3.99
CA PHE A 81 -10.99 -4.79 2.90
C PHE A 81 -10.41 -4.49 1.51
N ARG A 82 -9.57 -3.46 1.37
CA ARG A 82 -9.07 -2.99 0.07
C ARG A 82 -7.82 -3.71 -0.41
N VAL A 83 -7.09 -4.39 0.47
CA VAL A 83 -5.80 -5.02 0.17
C VAL A 83 -5.73 -6.43 0.74
N LEU A 84 -5.92 -6.58 2.06
CA LEU A 84 -5.63 -7.85 2.73
C LEU A 84 -6.58 -8.98 2.31
N ASN A 85 -7.83 -8.68 1.96
CA ASN A 85 -8.73 -9.68 1.37
C ASN A 85 -8.19 -10.25 0.05
N THR A 86 -7.68 -9.39 -0.84
CA THR A 86 -7.04 -9.82 -2.09
C THR A 86 -5.76 -10.62 -1.82
N VAL A 87 -4.97 -10.25 -0.81
CA VAL A 87 -3.82 -11.05 -0.36
C VAL A 87 -4.27 -12.46 0.06
N ARG A 88 -5.32 -12.55 0.88
CA ARG A 88 -5.87 -13.84 1.32
C ARG A 88 -6.36 -14.69 0.16
N ASP A 89 -7.02 -14.08 -0.82
CA ASP A 89 -7.56 -14.81 -1.96
C ASP A 89 -6.44 -15.35 -2.86
N ASN A 90 -5.40 -14.55 -3.10
CA ASN A 90 -4.18 -15.04 -3.78
C ASN A 90 -3.51 -16.20 -3.02
N LEU A 91 -3.36 -16.08 -1.70
CA LEU A 91 -2.76 -17.14 -0.88
C LEU A 91 -3.57 -18.45 -0.93
N LYS A 92 -4.91 -18.38 -0.94
CA LYS A 92 -5.78 -19.56 -1.12
C LYS A 92 -5.59 -20.22 -2.49
N LEU A 93 -5.25 -19.43 -3.51
CA LEU A 93 -4.93 -19.91 -4.86
C LEU A 93 -3.48 -20.43 -4.98
N GLY A 94 -2.71 -20.44 -3.89
CA GLY A 94 -1.30 -20.83 -3.90
C GLY A 94 -0.38 -19.79 -4.55
N GLN A 95 -0.87 -18.57 -4.77
CA GLN A 95 -0.12 -17.48 -5.37
C GLN A 95 0.47 -16.56 -4.30
N GLN A 96 1.65 -16.04 -4.58
CA GLN A 96 2.34 -15.08 -3.72
C GLN A 96 1.95 -13.65 -4.13
N ALA A 97 1.15 -12.98 -3.29
CA ALA A 97 0.71 -11.60 -3.46
C ALA A 97 1.79 -10.57 -3.05
N LYS A 98 2.91 -10.57 -3.78
CA LYS A 98 4.08 -9.74 -3.48
C LYS A 98 3.76 -8.25 -3.65
N LEU A 99 3.24 -7.81 -4.79
CA LEU A 99 2.92 -6.42 -5.07
C LEU A 99 1.88 -5.85 -4.08
N LEU A 100 0.95 -6.67 -3.60
CA LEU A 100 0.00 -6.31 -2.55
C LEU A 100 0.63 -6.15 -1.15
N CYS A 101 1.89 -6.57 -0.93
CA CYS A 101 2.63 -6.27 0.30
C CYS A 101 3.20 -4.84 0.31
N VAL A 102 3.46 -4.24 -0.86
CA VAL A 102 3.97 -2.87 -1.01
C VAL A 102 3.09 -1.81 -0.35
N PRO A 103 1.75 -1.77 -0.54
CA PRO A 103 0.90 -0.80 0.16
C PRO A 103 0.94 -0.93 1.69
N ILE A 104 1.21 -2.12 2.23
CA ILE A 104 1.33 -2.34 3.67
C ILE A 104 2.66 -1.78 4.18
N ALA A 105 3.76 -2.06 3.47
CA ALA A 105 5.06 -1.48 3.77
C ALA A 105 5.03 0.05 3.69
N ALA A 106 4.41 0.60 2.65
CA ALA A 106 4.26 2.04 2.47
C ALA A 106 3.38 2.68 3.57
N TRP A 107 2.35 1.99 4.05
CA TRP A 107 1.55 2.44 5.20
C TRP A 107 2.36 2.48 6.51
N ILE A 108 3.22 1.48 6.75
CA ILE A 108 4.13 1.47 7.91
C ILE A 108 5.09 2.67 7.86
N LEU A 109 5.67 2.95 6.69
CA LEU A 109 6.54 4.13 6.49
C LEU A 109 5.77 5.44 6.66
N PHE A 110 4.52 5.50 6.21
CA PHE A 110 3.64 6.64 6.42
C PHE A 110 3.39 6.91 7.91
N ILE A 111 3.08 5.86 8.70
CA ILE A 111 2.92 5.98 10.17
C ILE A 111 4.22 6.49 10.81
N ALA A 112 5.36 5.90 10.45
CA ALA A 112 6.67 6.30 10.97
C ALA A 112 6.97 7.78 10.71
N LYS A 113 6.69 8.23 9.49
CA LYS A 113 6.88 9.62 9.08
C LYS A 113 5.97 10.57 9.86
N ARG A 114 4.67 10.26 9.99
CA ARG A 114 3.72 11.06 10.78
C ARG A 114 4.18 11.22 12.23
N ALA A 115 4.62 10.14 12.86
CA ALA A 115 5.14 10.19 14.22
C ALA A 115 6.42 11.04 14.33
N SER A 116 7.37 10.85 13.41
CA SER A 116 8.63 11.62 13.37
C SER A 116 8.39 13.11 13.17
N ASP A 117 7.49 13.47 12.26
CA ASP A 117 7.19 14.87 11.92
C ASP A 117 6.19 15.51 12.90
N GLN A 118 5.72 14.75 13.90
CA GLN A 118 4.68 15.15 14.86
C GLN A 118 3.40 15.63 14.16
N GLU A 119 3.09 15.01 13.02
CA GLU A 119 1.88 15.30 12.26
C GLU A 119 0.74 14.38 12.69
N GLU A 120 -0.49 14.89 12.58
CA GLU A 120 -1.69 14.12 12.87
C GLU A 120 -1.80 12.90 11.93
N LEU A 121 -2.05 11.74 12.54
CA LEU A 121 -2.48 10.52 11.86
C LEU A 121 -4.00 10.39 12.01
N VAL A 122 -4.75 10.63 10.93
CA VAL A 122 -6.20 10.46 10.92
C VAL A 122 -6.52 8.98 10.71
N ASP A 123 -6.68 8.25 11.81
CA ASP A 123 -6.97 6.82 11.83
C ASP A 123 -7.66 6.42 13.15
N PRO A 124 -8.64 5.50 13.15
CA PRO A 124 -9.26 5.02 14.40
C PRO A 124 -8.28 4.35 15.37
N LEU A 125 -7.15 3.84 14.89
CA LEU A 125 -6.06 3.29 15.70
C LEU A 125 -4.89 4.27 15.88
N ALA A 126 -5.08 5.57 15.63
CA ALA A 126 -4.00 6.56 15.63
C ALA A 126 -3.15 6.53 16.91
N GLU A 127 -3.78 6.51 18.08
CA GLU A 127 -3.07 6.45 19.37
C GLU A 127 -2.17 5.20 19.46
N THR A 128 -2.70 4.04 19.06
CA THR A 128 -1.92 2.78 19.06
C THR A 128 -0.77 2.85 18.06
N LEU A 129 -1.03 3.29 16.83
CA LEU A 129 -0.04 3.31 15.75
C LEU A 129 1.09 4.32 16.03
N ILE A 130 0.75 5.51 16.51
CA ILE A 130 1.74 6.52 16.92
C ILE A 130 2.48 6.07 18.18
N GLY A 131 1.81 5.44 19.14
CA GLY A 131 2.44 4.84 20.32
C GLY A 131 3.52 3.81 19.93
N LEU A 132 3.21 2.90 19.00
CA LEU A 132 4.17 1.93 18.46
C LEU A 132 5.32 2.62 17.72
N ALA A 133 5.03 3.64 16.91
CA ALA A 133 6.06 4.39 16.18
C ALA A 133 7.03 5.10 17.12
N ASN A 134 6.53 5.70 18.20
CA ASN A 134 7.36 6.34 19.23
C ASN A 134 8.18 5.32 20.02
N GLN A 135 7.59 4.16 20.35
CA GLN A 135 8.30 3.07 21.05
C GLN A 135 9.48 2.52 20.23
N HIS A 136 9.34 2.47 18.90
CA HIS A 136 10.32 1.92 17.98
C HIS A 136 10.99 3.01 17.12
N GLN A 137 11.15 4.22 17.66
CA GLN A 137 11.70 5.34 16.92
C GLN A 137 13.11 5.03 16.38
N GLY A 138 13.31 5.23 15.08
CA GLY A 138 14.57 4.93 14.39
C GLY A 138 14.76 3.46 13.99
N ASP A 139 13.84 2.55 14.36
CA ASP A 139 13.86 1.14 13.94
C ASP A 139 12.57 0.78 13.17
N LEU A 140 12.62 1.00 11.87
CA LEU A 140 11.50 0.71 10.96
C LEU A 140 11.17 -0.79 10.90
N ALA A 141 12.15 -1.67 11.13
CA ALA A 141 11.92 -3.11 11.11
C ALA A 141 11.14 -3.54 12.37
N ALA A 142 11.52 -3.02 13.55
CA ALA A 142 10.80 -3.27 14.78
C ALA A 142 9.39 -2.65 14.76
N LEU A 143 9.24 -1.42 14.25
CA LEU A 143 7.92 -0.80 14.04
C LEU A 143 7.05 -1.65 13.11
N GLY A 144 7.59 -2.05 11.95
CA GLY A 144 6.86 -2.88 11.00
C GLY A 144 6.42 -4.21 11.63
N ALA A 145 7.30 -4.85 12.40
CA ALA A 145 6.97 -6.11 13.07
C ALA A 145 5.86 -5.93 14.13
N ALA A 146 5.89 -4.82 14.88
CA ALA A 146 4.87 -4.50 15.86
C ALA A 146 3.51 -4.20 15.22
N VAL A 147 3.48 -3.41 14.14
CA VAL A 147 2.26 -3.10 13.38
C VAL A 147 1.66 -4.37 12.77
N LEU A 148 2.49 -5.23 12.16
CA LEU A 148 2.07 -6.51 11.57
C LEU A 148 1.55 -7.52 12.60
N ASN A 149 1.76 -7.28 13.90
CA ASN A 149 1.21 -8.10 14.98
C ASN A 149 -0.15 -7.61 15.49
N LEU A 150 -0.76 -6.57 14.91
CA LEU A 150 -2.09 -6.09 15.28
C LEU A 150 -3.21 -7.01 14.72
N PRO A 151 -3.83 -7.89 15.52
CA PRO A 151 -4.84 -8.83 15.03
C PRO A 151 -6.10 -8.14 14.50
N GLN A 152 -6.44 -6.96 15.03
CA GLN A 152 -7.60 -6.20 14.57
C GLN A 152 -7.45 -5.66 13.13
N VAL A 153 -6.22 -5.61 12.59
CA VAL A 153 -5.96 -5.23 11.19
C VAL A 153 -5.65 -6.47 10.35
N PHE A 154 -4.74 -7.33 10.84
CA PHE A 154 -4.16 -8.41 10.03
C PHE A 154 -4.78 -9.79 10.28
N ALA A 155 -5.55 -9.98 11.35
CA ALA A 155 -6.16 -11.25 11.74
C ALA A 155 -5.18 -12.43 11.63
N GLU A 156 -5.47 -13.44 10.82
CA GLU A 156 -4.65 -14.64 10.64
C GLU A 156 -3.31 -14.36 9.96
N LEU A 157 -3.17 -13.25 9.22
CA LEU A 157 -1.91 -12.87 8.57
C LEU A 157 -0.82 -12.49 9.60
N THR A 158 -1.19 -12.23 10.86
CA THR A 158 -0.21 -12.04 11.96
C THR A 158 0.68 -13.26 12.18
N ALA A 159 0.19 -14.46 11.84
CA ALA A 159 0.90 -15.73 11.93
C ALA A 159 1.54 -16.17 10.59
N ASN A 160 1.28 -15.45 9.49
CA ASN A 160 1.82 -15.81 8.18
C ASN A 160 3.25 -15.27 8.02
N LYS A 161 4.24 -16.17 8.16
CA LYS A 161 5.67 -15.81 8.09
C LYS A 161 6.07 -15.20 6.75
N TRP A 162 5.63 -15.79 5.63
CA TRP A 162 5.96 -15.30 4.29
C TRP A 162 5.47 -13.86 4.08
N PHE A 163 4.21 -13.58 4.45
CA PHE A 163 3.62 -12.25 4.33
C PHE A 163 4.40 -11.23 5.16
N LYS A 164 4.67 -11.55 6.43
CA LYS A 164 5.40 -10.64 7.33
C LYS A 164 6.82 -10.37 6.86
N ASP A 165 7.55 -11.40 6.47
CA ASP A 165 8.93 -11.26 5.99
C ASP A 165 8.96 -10.39 4.72
N THR A 166 8.03 -10.62 3.79
CA THR A 166 7.92 -9.85 2.53
C THR A 166 7.62 -8.37 2.82
N VAL A 167 6.65 -8.08 3.69
CA VAL A 167 6.34 -6.68 4.06
C VAL A 167 7.55 -6.02 4.74
N LEU A 168 8.24 -6.71 5.65
CA LEU A 168 9.42 -6.16 6.34
C LEU A 168 10.60 -5.93 5.41
N GLU A 169 10.81 -6.79 4.41
CA GLU A 169 11.77 -6.56 3.34
C GLU A 169 11.40 -5.29 2.56
N TYR A 170 10.13 -5.12 2.21
CA TYR A 170 9.68 -3.96 1.45
C TYR A 170 9.69 -2.67 2.25
N VAL A 171 9.52 -2.71 3.57
CA VAL A 171 9.77 -1.54 4.44
C VAL A 171 11.21 -1.06 4.29
N LYS A 172 12.18 -1.96 4.20
CA LYS A 172 13.61 -1.60 4.00
C LYS A 172 13.86 -1.07 2.60
N VAL A 173 13.30 -1.69 1.56
CA VAL A 173 13.48 -1.27 0.17
C VAL A 173 12.87 0.11 -0.04
N LEU A 174 11.61 0.31 0.39
CA LEU A 174 10.87 1.55 0.20
C LEU A 174 11.34 2.70 1.10
N SER A 175 12.06 2.46 2.19
CA SER A 175 12.56 3.56 3.05
C SER A 175 13.58 4.46 2.34
N SER A 176 14.18 3.96 1.25
CA SER A 176 15.13 4.69 0.41
C SER A 176 14.51 5.28 -0.86
N ILE A 177 13.21 5.07 -1.10
CA ILE A 177 12.56 5.50 -2.33
C ILE A 177 12.46 7.02 -2.40
N ASN A 178 12.72 7.57 -3.57
CA ASN A 178 12.57 8.98 -3.90
C ASN A 178 12.32 9.14 -5.42
N GLY A 179 12.15 10.38 -5.88
CA GLY A 179 11.85 10.65 -7.29
C GLY A 179 12.92 10.16 -8.28
N ASP A 180 14.19 10.06 -7.87
CA ASP A 180 15.29 9.69 -8.76
C ASP A 180 15.44 8.17 -8.93
N ASN A 181 14.99 7.38 -7.94
CA ASN A 181 15.14 5.92 -7.95
C ASN A 181 13.81 5.15 -7.98
N ALA A 182 12.67 5.85 -8.08
CA ALA A 182 11.34 5.23 -8.01
C ALA A 182 11.15 4.10 -9.04
N ALA A 183 11.63 4.30 -10.28
CA ALA A 183 11.50 3.30 -11.34
C ALA A 183 12.28 2.02 -11.04
N ASP A 184 13.51 2.15 -10.54
CA ASP A 184 14.36 1.00 -10.20
C ASP A 184 13.81 0.27 -8.97
N VAL A 185 13.43 1.02 -7.93
CA VAL A 185 12.90 0.47 -6.68
C VAL A 185 11.59 -0.26 -6.92
N LEU A 186 10.61 0.37 -7.59
CA LEU A 186 9.32 -0.28 -7.87
C LEU A 186 9.41 -1.34 -8.96
N GLY A 187 10.38 -1.24 -9.86
CA GLY A 187 10.64 -2.24 -10.90
C GLY A 187 11.24 -3.54 -10.35
N ALA A 188 12.05 -3.45 -9.28
CA ALA A 188 12.68 -4.60 -8.65
C ALA A 188 11.76 -5.37 -7.67
N LEU A 189 10.67 -4.76 -7.23
CA LEU A 189 9.61 -5.39 -6.42
C LEU A 189 8.72 -6.29 -7.29
#